data_AF-A0A642UGR3-F1
#
_entry.id   AF-A0A642UGR3-F1
#
_cell.length_a   1.000
_cell.length_b   1.000
_cell.length_c   1.000
_cell.angle_alpha   90.00
_cell.angle_beta   90.00
_cell.angle_gamma   90.00
#
_symmetry.space_group_name_H-M   'P 1'
#
loop_
_entity.id
_entity.type
_entity.pdbx_description
1 polymer ?
#
loop_
_entity_poly.entity_id
_entity_poly.type
_entity_poly.pdbx_seq_one_letter_code
_entity_poly.pdbx_strand_id
1 'polypeptide(L)'
;MSSDEFFTRGHKFSKLMKSANISEIVKVEACYDSIAYINSLPSGLENDLYFVAWAAELPQTKLSKTLTRTSLLVVLALVKRKASNFSVFAFSQQLSTWIIRQPKALAESAGEVLARLWRWDNGSLEVVIGREAPLASVKVLDSFFKNILNFLALTECECNSIAKLFLAASGNVPWSAVTAASRFEDDMSFKEQAAIIKAILSANNQQNADVSLVSRYQMSSRRKMTRTKK
;
A
#
# COMPACT_ATOMS: atom_id res chain seq x y z
N MET A 1 -28.21 2.07 -14.26
CA MET A 1 -26.93 2.62 -14.78
C MET A 1 -26.12 1.47 -15.33
N SER A 2 -25.65 1.54 -16.57
CA SER A 2 -25.00 0.41 -17.28
C SER A 2 -23.48 0.49 -17.22
N SER A 3 -22.83 -0.65 -17.49
CA SER A 3 -21.38 -0.76 -17.55
C SER A 3 -20.75 0.09 -18.66
N ASP A 4 -21.49 0.36 -19.73
CA ASP A 4 -21.05 1.18 -20.88
C ASP A 4 -20.93 2.68 -20.52
N GLU A 5 -21.78 3.17 -19.61
CA GLU A 5 -21.67 4.55 -19.12
C GLU A 5 -20.39 4.72 -18.30
N PHE A 6 -20.05 3.74 -17.47
CA PHE A 6 -18.82 3.77 -16.67
C PHE A 6 -17.57 3.75 -17.54
N PHE A 7 -17.54 2.88 -18.56
CA PHE A 7 -16.49 2.83 -19.57
C PHE A 7 -16.33 4.19 -20.28
N THR A 8 -17.43 4.75 -20.78
CA THR A 8 -17.42 6.01 -21.53
C THR A 8 -16.91 7.17 -20.68
N ARG A 9 -17.35 7.26 -19.41
CA ARG A 9 -16.89 8.30 -18.49
C ARG A 9 -15.42 8.13 -18.12
N GLY A 10 -14.97 6.91 -17.85
CA GLY A 10 -13.56 6.64 -17.57
C GLY A 10 -12.64 7.03 -18.73
N HIS A 11 -13.06 6.72 -19.96
CA HIS A 11 -12.32 7.11 -21.16
C HIS A 11 -12.24 8.63 -21.34
N LYS A 12 -13.37 9.35 -21.17
CA LYS A 12 -13.41 10.82 -21.22
C LYS A 12 -12.54 11.44 -20.12
N PHE A 13 -12.63 10.93 -18.89
CA PHE A 13 -11.83 11.37 -17.76
C PHE A 13 -10.33 11.18 -18.03
N SER A 14 -9.91 9.99 -18.44
CA SER A 14 -8.51 9.68 -18.76
C SER A 14 -7.95 10.63 -19.83
N LYS A 15 -8.70 10.86 -20.93
CA LYS A 15 -8.30 11.83 -21.97
C LYS A 15 -8.18 13.25 -21.44
N LEU A 16 -9.14 13.69 -20.62
CA LEU A 16 -9.14 15.01 -20.01
C LEU A 16 -7.91 15.22 -19.11
N MET A 17 -7.60 14.23 -18.27
CA MET A 17 -6.47 14.29 -17.34
C MET A 17 -5.11 14.37 -18.04
N LYS A 18 -4.95 13.67 -19.16
CA LYS A 18 -3.74 13.67 -19.99
C LYS A 18 -3.57 14.94 -20.82
N SER A 19 -4.65 15.67 -21.10
CA SER A 19 -4.60 16.83 -21.99
C SER A 19 -3.81 17.98 -21.36
N ALA A 20 -2.76 18.45 -22.03
CA ALA A 20 -1.96 19.60 -21.60
C ALA A 20 -2.72 20.93 -21.74
N ASN A 21 -3.72 20.99 -22.63
CA ASN A 21 -4.45 22.21 -22.98
C ASN A 21 -5.68 22.47 -22.10
N ILE A 22 -5.98 21.56 -21.16
CA ILE A 22 -7.08 21.71 -20.21
C ILE A 22 -6.55 22.28 -18.90
N SER A 23 -7.22 23.32 -18.40
CA SER A 23 -6.84 23.99 -17.16
C SER A 23 -6.92 23.04 -15.97
N GLU A 24 -6.09 23.30 -14.96
CA GLU A 24 -6.07 22.50 -13.73
C GLU A 24 -7.42 22.51 -13.00
N ILE A 25 -8.11 23.65 -13.00
CA ILE A 25 -9.43 23.81 -12.36
C ILE A 25 -10.43 22.81 -12.96
N VAL A 26 -10.50 22.71 -14.29
CA VAL A 26 -11.38 21.77 -14.98
C VAL A 26 -11.01 20.32 -14.65
N LYS A 27 -9.72 20.00 -14.50
CA LYS A 27 -9.27 18.66 -14.09
C LYS A 27 -9.66 18.33 -12.65
N VAL A 28 -9.58 19.31 -11.75
CA VAL A 28 -10.01 19.18 -10.35
C VAL A 28 -11.52 18.94 -10.27
N GLU A 29 -12.32 19.72 -10.99
CA GLU A 29 -13.78 19.52 -11.08
C GLU A 29 -14.11 18.12 -11.61
N ALA A 30 -13.44 17.69 -12.70
CA ALA A 30 -13.60 16.36 -13.25
C ALA A 30 -13.23 15.24 -12.25
N CYS A 31 -12.27 15.46 -11.34
CA CYS A 31 -11.98 14.51 -10.26
C CYS A 31 -13.15 14.41 -9.29
N TYR A 32 -13.71 15.53 -8.85
CA TYR A 32 -14.85 15.52 -7.92
C TYR A 32 -16.09 14.89 -8.53
N ASP A 33 -16.40 15.23 -9.79
CA ASP A 33 -17.50 14.62 -10.54
C ASP A 33 -17.29 13.10 -10.68
N SER A 34 -16.07 12.68 -10.96
CA SER A 34 -15.72 11.26 -11.05
C SER A 34 -15.85 10.56 -9.70
N ILE A 35 -15.44 11.18 -8.60
CA ILE A 35 -15.61 10.61 -7.25
C ILE A 35 -17.09 10.42 -6.93
N ALA A 36 -17.92 11.45 -7.17
CA ALA A 36 -19.36 11.38 -6.93
C ALA A 36 -20.00 10.25 -7.75
N TYR A 37 -19.65 10.16 -9.04
CA TYR A 37 -20.14 9.12 -9.93
C TYR A 37 -19.67 7.71 -9.51
N ILE A 38 -18.38 7.54 -9.23
CA ILE A 38 -17.79 6.26 -8.80
C ILE A 38 -18.49 5.77 -7.53
N ASN A 39 -18.76 6.67 -6.57
CA ASN A 39 -19.43 6.34 -5.32
C ASN A 39 -20.94 6.08 -5.48
N SER A 40 -21.61 6.63 -6.50
CA SER A 40 -23.04 6.40 -6.73
C SER A 40 -23.35 5.05 -7.38
N LEU A 41 -22.34 4.39 -7.94
CA LEU A 41 -22.49 3.11 -8.63
C LEU A 41 -22.58 1.93 -7.63
N PRO A 42 -23.34 0.85 -7.93
CA PRO A 42 -23.38 -0.35 -7.09
C PRO A 42 -22.02 -1.07 -7.06
N SER A 43 -21.70 -1.77 -5.97
CA SER A 43 -20.48 -2.59 -5.85
C SER A 43 -20.45 -3.71 -6.90
N GLY A 44 -19.29 -3.97 -7.51
CA GLY A 44 -19.13 -5.11 -8.44
C GLY A 44 -19.43 -4.86 -9.92
N LEU A 45 -19.62 -3.61 -10.36
CA LEU A 45 -19.65 -3.30 -11.80
C LEU A 45 -18.26 -3.49 -12.43
N GLU A 46 -18.18 -4.43 -13.38
CA GLU A 46 -16.99 -4.68 -14.19
C GLU A 46 -16.99 -3.74 -15.40
N ASN A 47 -16.14 -2.69 -15.40
CA ASN A 47 -15.69 -1.88 -16.58
C ASN A 47 -14.93 -0.59 -16.17
N ASP A 48 -14.20 -0.60 -15.06
CA ASP A 48 -13.40 0.54 -14.59
C ASP A 48 -12.07 0.75 -15.36
N LEU A 49 -11.79 -0.07 -16.39
CA LEU A 49 -10.49 -0.19 -17.06
C LEU A 49 -9.81 1.12 -17.43
N TYR A 50 -10.53 2.19 -17.79
CA TYR A 50 -9.91 3.48 -18.12
C TYR A 50 -9.58 4.37 -16.93
N PHE A 51 -10.38 4.34 -15.87
CA PHE A 51 -10.00 4.98 -14.61
C PHE A 51 -8.78 4.28 -14.01
N VAL A 52 -8.79 2.95 -14.10
CA VAL A 52 -7.68 2.10 -13.73
C VAL A 52 -6.44 2.43 -14.56
N ALA A 53 -6.51 2.39 -15.89
CA ALA A 53 -5.40 2.69 -16.79
C ALA A 53 -4.80 4.08 -16.54
N TRP A 54 -5.64 5.10 -16.33
CA TRP A 54 -5.19 6.43 -15.94
C TRP A 54 -4.41 6.41 -14.61
N ALA A 55 -4.89 5.68 -13.61
CA ALA A 55 -4.25 5.64 -12.30
C ALA A 55 -2.81 5.10 -12.36
N ALA A 56 -2.48 4.11 -13.20
CA ALA A 56 -1.08 3.67 -13.33
C ALA A 56 -0.19 4.58 -14.16
N GLU A 57 -0.73 5.61 -14.81
CA GLU A 57 0.10 6.64 -15.47
C GLU A 57 0.46 7.77 -14.50
N LEU A 58 -0.17 7.83 -13.31
CA LEU A 58 0.15 8.81 -12.27
C LEU A 58 1.64 8.84 -11.89
N PRO A 59 2.36 7.71 -11.75
CA PRO A 59 3.80 7.72 -11.46
C PRO A 59 4.64 8.47 -12.49
N GLN A 60 4.18 8.54 -13.74
CA GLN A 60 4.87 9.20 -14.85
C GLN A 60 4.39 10.63 -15.08
N THR A 61 3.35 11.07 -14.37
CA THR A 61 2.71 12.36 -14.60
C THR A 61 3.18 13.39 -13.57
N LYS A 62 3.59 14.57 -14.03
CA LYS A 62 3.85 15.72 -13.15
C LYS A 62 2.53 16.40 -12.82
N LEU A 63 2.05 16.23 -11.60
CA LEU A 63 0.83 16.84 -11.10
C LEU A 63 1.13 17.93 -10.09
N SER A 64 0.33 18.99 -10.09
CA SER A 64 0.34 19.98 -9.01
C SER A 64 -0.07 19.33 -7.68
N LYS A 65 0.20 19.99 -6.56
CA LYS A 65 -0.22 19.49 -5.25
C LYS A 65 -1.74 19.32 -5.16
N THR A 66 -2.51 20.27 -5.68
CA THR A 66 -3.99 20.24 -5.66
C THR A 66 -4.51 19.07 -6.47
N LEU A 67 -4.00 18.90 -7.69
CA LEU A 67 -4.43 17.84 -8.59
C LEU A 67 -3.99 16.46 -8.10
N THR A 68 -2.81 16.34 -7.48
CA THR A 68 -2.36 15.10 -6.82
C THR A 68 -3.32 14.70 -5.70
N ARG A 69 -3.75 15.67 -4.86
CA ARG A 69 -4.68 15.38 -3.76
C ARG A 69 -6.00 14.83 -4.29
N THR A 70 -6.61 15.49 -5.27
CA THR A 70 -7.89 15.03 -5.83
C THR A 70 -7.74 13.73 -6.62
N SER A 71 -6.60 13.52 -7.27
CA SER A 71 -6.29 12.24 -7.94
C SER A 71 -6.20 11.08 -6.95
N LEU A 72 -5.58 11.27 -5.78
CA LEU A 72 -5.56 10.26 -4.71
C LEU A 72 -6.98 9.90 -4.24
N LEU A 73 -7.90 10.88 -4.18
CA LEU A 73 -9.29 10.63 -3.81
C LEU A 73 -10.05 9.82 -4.89
N VAL A 74 -9.75 10.03 -6.17
CA VAL A 74 -10.28 9.19 -7.25
C VAL A 74 -9.77 7.76 -7.10
N VAL A 75 -8.47 7.57 -6.88
CA VAL A 75 -7.88 6.24 -6.62
C VAL A 75 -8.54 5.58 -5.41
N LEU A 76 -8.74 6.32 -4.32
CA LEU A 76 -9.43 5.82 -3.14
C LEU A 76 -10.85 5.34 -3.44
N ALA A 77 -11.60 6.11 -4.23
CA ALA A 77 -12.96 5.75 -4.64
C ALA A 77 -12.97 4.46 -5.47
N LEU A 78 -11.99 4.27 -6.36
CA LEU A 78 -11.82 3.02 -7.12
C LEU A 78 -11.51 1.84 -6.21
N VAL A 79 -10.56 1.98 -5.28
CA VAL A 79 -10.16 0.92 -4.34
C VAL A 79 -11.32 0.50 -3.43
N LYS A 80 -12.21 1.42 -3.04
CA LYS A 80 -13.36 1.10 -2.18
C LYS A 80 -14.40 0.19 -2.84
N ARG A 81 -14.46 0.15 -4.18
CA ARG A 81 -15.55 -0.52 -4.92
C ARG A 81 -15.45 -2.04 -5.07
N LYS A 82 -14.33 -2.64 -4.67
CA LYS A 82 -14.15 -4.10 -4.84
C LYS A 82 -14.27 -4.61 -6.29
N ALA A 83 -13.99 -3.76 -7.29
CA ALA A 83 -14.04 -4.18 -8.70
C ALA A 83 -12.92 -5.18 -9.03
N SER A 84 -13.29 -6.35 -9.56
CA SER A 84 -12.39 -7.43 -9.99
C SER A 84 -11.27 -6.93 -10.92
N ASN A 85 -11.60 -6.05 -11.86
CA ASN A 85 -10.64 -5.49 -12.82
C ASN A 85 -9.63 -4.52 -12.19
N PHE A 86 -9.98 -3.82 -11.10
CA PHE A 86 -9.03 -3.03 -10.32
C PHE A 86 -7.96 -3.95 -9.71
N SER A 87 -8.33 -5.15 -9.24
CA SER A 87 -7.37 -6.11 -8.67
C SER A 87 -6.30 -6.57 -9.67
N VAL A 88 -6.50 -6.47 -10.97
CA VAL A 88 -5.47 -6.86 -11.96
C VAL A 88 -4.42 -5.75 -12.16
N PHE A 89 -4.73 -4.50 -11.80
CA PHE A 89 -3.94 -3.33 -12.19
C PHE A 89 -3.55 -2.40 -11.02
N ALA A 90 -4.34 -2.41 -9.94
CA ALA A 90 -4.05 -1.76 -8.66
C ALA A 90 -2.77 -2.26 -8.00
N PHE A 91 -2.27 -3.42 -8.45
CA PHE A 91 -1.04 -4.03 -7.96
C PHE A 91 0.18 -3.73 -8.81
N SER A 92 0.17 -2.64 -9.58
CA SER A 92 1.46 -2.10 -10.01
C SER A 92 2.19 -1.61 -8.77
N GLN A 93 3.25 -2.31 -8.37
CA GLN A 93 4.16 -1.84 -7.33
C GLN A 93 4.58 -0.39 -7.56
N GLN A 94 4.56 0.07 -8.81
CA GLN A 94 4.80 1.45 -9.23
C GLN A 94 3.78 2.44 -8.65
N LEU A 95 2.48 2.17 -8.71
CA LEU A 95 1.46 3.06 -8.13
C LEU A 95 1.62 3.14 -6.61
N SER A 96 1.75 2.00 -5.92
CA SER A 96 2.00 1.98 -4.47
C SER A 96 3.29 2.69 -4.08
N THR A 97 4.36 2.53 -4.88
CA THR A 97 5.63 3.25 -4.71
C THR A 97 5.45 4.76 -4.91
N TRP A 98 4.63 5.18 -5.87
CA TRP A 98 4.31 6.59 -6.06
C TRP A 98 3.50 7.14 -4.89
N ILE A 99 2.53 6.39 -4.36
CA ILE A 99 1.68 6.83 -3.23
C ILE A 99 2.51 6.94 -1.93
N ILE A 100 3.36 5.97 -1.61
CA ILE A 100 4.15 5.99 -0.37
C ILE A 100 5.19 7.11 -0.34
N ARG A 101 5.66 7.54 -1.52
CA ARG A 101 6.63 8.64 -1.69
C ARG A 101 5.98 10.04 -1.69
N GLN A 102 4.67 10.14 -1.48
CA GLN A 102 4.01 11.45 -1.43
C GLN A 102 4.54 12.31 -0.27
N PRO A 103 4.58 13.65 -0.44
CA PRO A 103 5.08 14.54 0.59
C PRO A 103 4.16 14.55 1.82
N LYS A 104 4.70 14.98 2.97
CA LYS A 104 3.98 15.10 4.26
C LYS A 104 2.66 15.88 4.18
N ALA A 105 2.52 16.78 3.21
CA ALA A 105 1.32 17.58 3.01
C ALA A 105 0.14 16.81 2.39
N LEU A 106 0.38 15.59 1.91
CA LEU A 106 -0.61 14.68 1.33
C LEU A 106 -0.74 13.39 2.16
N ALA A 107 -0.17 13.36 3.36
CA ALA A 107 -0.04 12.17 4.19
C ALA A 107 -1.36 11.47 4.53
N GLU A 108 -2.40 12.26 4.83
CA GLU A 108 -3.73 11.72 5.16
C GLU A 108 -4.30 10.92 3.99
N SER A 109 -4.44 11.56 2.82
CA SER A 109 -4.99 10.92 1.62
C SER A 109 -4.12 9.76 1.12
N ALA A 110 -2.79 9.92 1.11
CA ALA A 110 -1.88 8.85 0.70
C ALA A 110 -1.94 7.64 1.65
N GLY A 111 -1.95 7.89 2.96
CA GLY A 111 -2.04 6.85 3.98
C GLY A 111 -3.35 6.07 3.91
N GLU A 112 -4.49 6.77 3.71
CA GLU A 112 -5.79 6.09 3.53
C GLU A 112 -5.79 5.20 2.27
N VAL A 113 -5.27 5.69 1.14
CA VAL A 113 -5.20 4.91 -0.10
C VAL A 113 -4.35 3.65 0.11
N LEU A 114 -3.16 3.78 0.72
CA LEU A 114 -2.29 2.63 1.00
C LEU A 114 -2.99 1.62 1.93
N ALA A 115 -3.67 2.08 2.97
CA ALA A 115 -4.36 1.21 3.93
C ALA A 115 -5.49 0.43 3.24
N ARG A 116 -6.20 1.07 2.31
CA ARG A 116 -7.20 0.39 1.50
C ARG A 116 -6.58 -0.61 0.54
N LEU A 117 -5.49 -0.26 -0.16
CA LEU A 117 -4.76 -1.18 -1.04
C LEU A 117 -4.24 -2.41 -0.28
N TRP A 118 -3.74 -2.23 0.94
CA TRP A 118 -3.24 -3.34 1.77
C TRP A 118 -4.32 -4.38 2.08
N ARG A 119 -5.56 -3.94 2.36
CA ARG A 119 -6.69 -4.87 2.63
C ARG A 119 -7.06 -5.72 1.42
N TRP A 120 -6.60 -5.33 0.23
CA TRP A 120 -6.85 -6.06 -1.00
C TRP A 120 -5.71 -7.01 -1.37
N ASP A 121 -4.46 -6.58 -1.22
CA ASP A 121 -3.27 -7.42 -1.41
C ASP A 121 -2.19 -7.01 -0.42
N ASN A 122 -2.17 -7.73 0.70
CA ASN A 122 -1.19 -7.51 1.76
C ASN A 122 0.23 -7.84 1.27
N GLY A 123 0.41 -8.91 0.50
CA GLY A 123 1.72 -9.41 0.08
C GLY A 123 2.47 -8.44 -0.84
N SER A 124 1.82 -7.95 -1.89
CA SER A 124 2.47 -7.00 -2.81
C SER A 124 2.80 -5.68 -2.11
N LEU A 125 1.92 -5.21 -1.21
CA LEU A 125 2.16 -3.96 -0.50
C LEU A 125 3.24 -4.11 0.57
N GLU A 126 3.32 -5.24 1.28
CA GLU A 126 4.41 -5.54 2.22
C GLU A 126 5.78 -5.43 1.54
N VAL A 127 5.93 -5.94 0.31
CA VAL A 127 7.17 -5.80 -0.48
C VAL A 127 7.49 -4.33 -0.78
N VAL A 128 6.49 -3.55 -1.19
CA VAL A 128 6.66 -2.11 -1.48
C VAL A 128 7.03 -1.35 -0.21
N ILE A 129 6.33 -1.57 0.90
CA ILE A 129 6.64 -0.95 2.19
C ILE A 129 8.07 -1.30 2.61
N GLY A 130 8.47 -2.56 2.51
CA GLY A 130 9.83 -2.99 2.85
C GLY A 130 10.92 -2.26 2.07
N ARG A 131 10.69 -2.03 0.77
CA ARG A 131 11.62 -1.30 -0.10
C ARG A 131 11.59 0.20 0.10
N GLU A 132 10.42 0.79 0.29
CA GLU A 132 10.19 2.24 0.16
C GLU A 132 10.04 2.98 1.48
N ALA A 133 9.75 2.30 2.60
CA ALA A 133 9.65 2.90 3.93
C ALA A 133 10.80 3.85 4.31
N PRO A 134 12.09 3.55 4.04
CA PRO A 134 13.19 4.47 4.39
C PRO A 134 13.18 5.78 3.58
N LEU A 135 12.52 5.82 2.43
CA LEU A 135 12.40 7.00 1.58
C LEU A 135 11.05 7.72 1.77
N ALA A 136 10.10 7.07 2.45
CA ALA A 136 8.78 7.59 2.67
C ALA A 136 8.77 8.69 3.74
N SER A 137 7.78 9.58 3.66
CA SER A 137 7.53 10.50 4.76
C SER A 137 7.00 9.74 5.97
N VAL A 138 7.60 9.95 7.15
CA VAL A 138 7.10 9.40 8.42
C VAL A 138 5.61 9.69 8.62
N LYS A 139 5.13 10.88 8.22
CA LYS A 139 3.69 11.21 8.31
C LYS A 139 2.80 10.34 7.42
N VAL A 140 3.28 9.96 6.23
CA VAL A 140 2.55 9.06 5.32
C VAL A 140 2.46 7.67 5.93
N LEU A 141 3.58 7.15 6.47
CA LEU A 141 3.62 5.86 7.15
C LEU A 141 2.72 5.86 8.39
N ASP A 142 2.77 6.90 9.23
CA ASP A 142 1.90 7.04 10.40
C ASP A 142 0.42 7.02 10.01
N SER A 143 0.05 7.82 9.00
CA SER A 143 -1.33 7.83 8.49
C SER A 143 -1.75 6.46 7.96
N PHE A 144 -0.87 5.78 7.22
CA PHE A 144 -1.11 4.43 6.70
C PHE A 144 -1.38 3.42 7.82
N PHE A 145 -0.50 3.32 8.81
CA PHE A 145 -0.67 2.38 9.92
C PHE A 145 -1.92 2.68 10.76
N LYS A 146 -2.17 3.95 11.09
CA LYS A 146 -3.41 4.34 11.80
C LYS A 146 -4.66 3.93 11.05
N ASN A 147 -4.69 4.15 9.74
CA ASN A 147 -5.83 3.76 8.93
C ASN A 147 -6.00 2.23 8.87
N ILE A 148 -4.92 1.45 8.79
CA ILE A 148 -5.01 -0.02 8.86
C ILE A 148 -5.65 -0.46 10.18
N LEU A 149 -5.15 0.04 11.31
CA LEU A 149 -5.62 -0.31 12.64
C LEU A 149 -7.09 0.09 12.83
N ASN A 150 -7.49 1.28 12.35
CA ASN A 150 -8.88 1.75 12.44
C ASN A 150 -9.85 1.01 11.52
N PHE A 151 -9.38 0.40 10.43
CA PHE A 151 -10.24 -0.25 9.45
C PHE A 151 -10.49 -1.73 9.74
N LEU A 152 -9.68 -2.37 10.59
CA LEU A 152 -9.69 -3.81 10.79
C LEU A 152 -10.23 -4.16 12.18
N ALA A 153 -11.02 -5.22 12.25
CA ALA A 153 -11.10 -5.99 13.47
C ALA A 153 -9.81 -6.81 13.56
N LEU A 154 -8.98 -6.56 14.57
CA LEU A 154 -7.67 -7.19 14.70
C LEU A 154 -7.80 -8.60 15.28
N THR A 155 -8.15 -9.57 14.44
CA THR A 155 -8.04 -10.98 14.83
C THR A 155 -6.57 -11.39 14.91
N GLU A 156 -6.28 -12.59 15.41
CA GLU A 156 -4.91 -13.12 15.51
C GLU A 156 -4.22 -13.18 14.14
N CYS A 157 -4.97 -13.46 13.06
CA CYS A 157 -4.44 -13.47 11.69
C CYS A 157 -3.98 -12.07 11.26
N GLU A 158 -4.83 -11.06 11.45
CA GLU A 158 -4.53 -9.66 11.13
C GLU A 158 -3.37 -9.13 11.97
N CYS A 159 -3.29 -9.50 13.26
CA CYS A 159 -2.16 -9.15 14.11
C CYS A 159 -0.83 -9.66 13.54
N ASN A 160 -0.79 -10.89 13.01
CA ASN A 160 0.40 -11.45 12.37
C ASN A 160 0.76 -10.71 11.08
N SER A 161 -0.23 -10.34 10.25
CA SER A 161 0.01 -9.57 9.02
C SER A 161 0.51 -8.15 9.34
N ILE A 162 -0.04 -7.50 10.37
CA ILE A 162 0.43 -6.18 10.82
C ILE A 162 1.84 -6.26 11.40
N ALA A 163 2.17 -7.32 12.14
CA ALA A 163 3.53 -7.55 12.62
C ALA A 163 4.54 -7.65 11.46
N LYS A 164 4.20 -8.38 10.39
CA LYS A 164 5.04 -8.45 9.17
C LYS A 164 5.20 -7.09 8.52
N LEU A 165 4.14 -6.29 8.47
CA LEU A 165 4.16 -4.95 7.89
C LEU A 165 5.03 -3.99 8.72
N PHE A 166 4.96 -4.04 10.05
CA PHE A 166 5.86 -3.30 10.93
C PHE A 166 7.31 -3.74 10.75
N LEU A 167 7.57 -5.04 10.64
CA LEU A 167 8.90 -5.57 10.35
C LEU A 167 9.43 -5.05 9.01
N ALA A 168 8.62 -5.11 7.95
CA ALA A 168 8.98 -4.60 6.63
C ALA A 168 9.34 -3.11 6.69
N ALA A 169 8.53 -2.29 7.35
CA ALA A 169 8.81 -0.86 7.51
C ALA A 169 10.05 -0.58 8.38
N SER A 170 10.33 -1.43 9.38
CA SER A 170 11.46 -1.27 10.30
C SER A 170 12.80 -1.70 9.72
N GLY A 171 12.81 -2.54 8.68
CA GLY A 171 14.04 -3.16 8.14
C GLY A 171 15.10 -2.17 7.63
N ASN A 172 14.74 -0.89 7.48
CA ASN A 172 15.62 0.17 6.96
C ASN A 172 15.57 1.50 7.75
N VAL A 173 14.97 1.53 8.95
CA VAL A 173 14.75 2.75 9.76
C VAL A 173 15.24 2.49 11.20
N PRO A 174 15.80 3.48 11.93
CA PRO A 174 16.36 3.30 13.28
C PRO A 174 15.31 3.07 14.40
N TRP A 175 14.15 2.50 14.09
CA TRP A 175 13.16 2.11 15.10
C TRP A 175 12.90 0.61 14.99
N SER A 176 12.95 -0.09 16.12
CA SER A 176 12.59 -1.50 16.15
C SER A 176 11.11 -1.69 15.82
N ALA A 177 10.72 -2.81 15.22
CA ALA A 177 9.31 -3.12 14.97
C ALA A 177 8.45 -3.05 16.26
N VAL A 178 9.06 -3.32 17.43
CA VAL A 178 8.41 -3.15 18.74
C VAL A 178 8.15 -1.67 19.04
N THR A 179 9.08 -0.78 18.75
CA THR A 179 8.90 0.67 18.87
C THR A 179 7.79 1.18 17.94
N ALA A 180 7.65 0.59 16.75
CA ALA A 180 6.53 0.90 15.86
C ALA A 180 5.18 0.47 16.47
N ALA A 181 5.09 -0.72 17.05
CA ALA A 181 3.87 -1.19 17.73
C ALA A 181 3.52 -0.32 18.96
N SER A 182 4.51 0.15 19.72
CA SER A 182 4.29 1.08 20.85
C SER A 182 3.84 2.47 20.39
N ARG A 183 4.23 2.93 19.19
CA ARG A 183 3.83 4.24 18.64
C ARG A 183 2.33 4.35 18.37
N PHE A 184 1.64 3.22 18.21
CA PHE A 184 0.20 3.15 17.93
C PHE A 184 -0.58 2.50 19.08
N GLU A 185 -0.07 2.60 20.31
CA GLU A 185 -0.72 2.01 21.48
C GLU A 185 -2.13 2.55 21.73
N ASP A 186 -2.36 3.84 21.47
CA ASP A 186 -3.67 4.47 21.60
C ASP A 186 -4.68 3.99 20.55
N ASP A 187 -4.19 3.41 19.44
CA ASP A 187 -5.00 2.94 18.31
C ASP A 187 -5.31 1.42 18.44
N MET A 188 -4.91 0.76 19.53
CA MET A 188 -5.07 -0.69 19.75
C MET A 188 -5.47 -1.00 21.20
N SER A 189 -6.18 -2.11 21.42
CA SER A 189 -6.31 -2.67 22.76
C SER A 189 -5.00 -3.29 23.24
N PHE A 190 -4.83 -3.38 24.56
CA PHE A 190 -3.66 -4.03 25.16
C PHE A 190 -3.45 -5.47 24.66
N LYS A 191 -4.53 -6.21 24.39
CA LYS A 191 -4.46 -7.59 23.88
C LYS A 191 -3.92 -7.64 22.44
N GLU A 192 -4.37 -6.74 21.58
CA GLU A 192 -3.94 -6.66 20.18
C GLU A 192 -2.48 -6.22 20.09
N GLN A 193 -2.09 -5.23 20.89
CA GLN A 193 -0.72 -4.77 20.98
C GLN A 193 0.22 -5.91 21.44
N ALA A 194 -0.16 -6.65 22.49
CA ALA A 194 0.61 -7.79 22.97
C ALA A 194 0.73 -8.90 21.92
N ALA A 195 -0.35 -9.18 21.18
CA ALA A 195 -0.35 -10.17 20.10
C ALA A 195 0.59 -9.77 18.95
N ILE A 196 0.55 -8.51 18.52
CA ILE A 196 1.44 -7.97 17.48
C ILE A 196 2.90 -8.01 17.94
N ILE A 197 3.20 -7.57 19.16
CA ILE A 197 4.56 -7.63 19.71
C ILE A 197 5.06 -9.08 19.78
N LYS A 198 4.22 -10.00 20.26
CA LYS A 198 4.57 -11.44 20.29
C LYS A 198 4.87 -11.96 18.88
N ALA A 199 4.05 -11.63 17.89
CA ALA A 199 4.25 -12.02 16.50
C ALA A 199 5.56 -11.46 15.91
N ILE A 200 5.89 -10.20 16.20
CA ILE A 200 7.16 -9.56 15.81
C ILE A 200 8.35 -10.33 16.39
N LEU A 201 8.32 -10.64 17.69
CA LEU A 201 9.40 -11.36 18.36
C LEU A 201 9.56 -12.79 17.83
N SER A 202 8.45 -13.50 17.59
CA SER A 202 8.46 -14.83 17.01
C SER A 202 9.06 -14.86 15.60
N ALA A 203 8.70 -13.89 14.75
CA ALA A 203 9.24 -13.78 13.39
C ALA A 203 10.75 -13.49 13.37
N ASN A 204 11.23 -12.59 14.25
CA ASN A 204 12.66 -12.30 14.38
C ASN A 204 13.47 -13.51 14.84
N ASN A 205 12.93 -14.30 15.78
CA ASN A 205 13.59 -15.51 16.26
C ASN A 205 13.68 -16.60 15.17
N GLN A 206 12.67 -16.72 14.30
CA GLN A 206 12.70 -17.63 13.15
C GLN A 206 13.75 -17.19 12.11
N GLN A 207 13.82 -15.90 11.77
CA GLN A 207 14.84 -15.39 10.84
C GLN A 207 16.27 -15.65 11.36
N ASN A 208 16.52 -15.44 12.64
CA ASN A 208 17.83 -15.74 13.25
C ASN A 208 18.15 -17.25 13.26
N ALA A 209 17.14 -18.10 13.45
CA ALA A 209 17.31 -19.55 13.37
C ALA A 209 17.66 -20.02 11.94
N ASP A 210 16.98 -19.48 10.91
CA ASP A 210 17.21 -19.82 9.51
C ASP A 210 18.59 -19.39 9.01
N VAL A 211 19.05 -18.19 9.37
CA VAL A 211 20.42 -17.71 9.06
C VAL A 211 21.47 -18.61 9.72
N SER A 212 21.21 -19.08 10.95
CA SER A 212 22.10 -20.01 11.64
C SER A 212 22.16 -21.38 10.97
N LEU A 213 21.05 -21.86 10.43
CA LEU A 213 20.95 -23.13 9.70
C LEU A 213 21.70 -23.05 8.36
N VAL A 214 21.49 -21.99 7.58
CA VAL A 214 22.22 -21.76 6.32
C VAL A 214 23.73 -21.66 6.56
N SER A 215 24.14 -20.95 7.62
CA SER A 215 25.55 -20.84 8.01
C SER A 215 26.16 -22.20 8.41
N ARG A 216 25.42 -23.03 9.15
CA ARG A 216 25.85 -24.40 9.50
C ARG A 216 25.95 -25.30 8.27
N TYR A 217 25.01 -25.21 7.33
CA TYR A 217 25.05 -25.96 6.07
C TYR A 217 26.27 -25.58 5.22
N GLN A 218 26.55 -24.29 5.07
CA GLN A 218 27.72 -23.81 4.31
C GLN A 218 29.05 -24.23 4.95
N MET A 219 29.16 -24.25 6.29
CA MET A 219 30.34 -24.77 6.99
C MET A 219 30.50 -26.29 6.83
N SER A 220 29.39 -27.05 6.83
CA SER A 220 29.45 -28.51 6.63
C SER A 220 29.90 -28.89 5.21
N SER A 221 29.47 -28.13 4.19
CA SER A 221 29.86 -28.33 2.79
C SER A 221 31.33 -27.98 2.55
N ARG A 222 31.87 -26.94 3.21
CA ARG A 222 33.30 -26.62 3.17
C ARG A 222 34.16 -27.72 3.81
N ARG A 223 33.73 -28.30 4.94
CA ARG A 223 34.43 -29.41 5.60
C ARG A 223 34.43 -30.70 4.77
N LYS A 224 33.39 -30.96 3.98
CA LYS A 224 33.35 -32.11 3.05
C LYS A 224 34.33 -31.94 1.88
N MET A 225 34.49 -30.72 1.34
CA MET A 225 35.45 -30.45 0.25
C MET A 225 36.92 -30.54 0.66
N THR A 226 37.24 -30.29 1.94
CA THR A 226 38.61 -30.47 2.46
C THR A 226 38.98 -31.93 2.74
N ARG A 227 38.01 -32.85 2.75
CA ARG A 227 38.24 -34.27 3.08
C ARG A 227 38.44 -35.15 1.84
N THR A 228 38.17 -34.65 0.63
CA THR A 228 38.37 -35.34 -0.66
C THR A 228 39.71 -35.05 -1.33
N LYS A 229 40.65 -34.36 -0.66
CA LYS A 229 42.02 -34.12 -1.13
C LYS A 229 43.08 -34.82 -0.26
N LYS A 230 42.84 -36.08 0.10
CA LYS A 230 43.88 -36.97 0.63
C LYS A 230 43.75 -38.34 -0.01
#